data_AF-A0A9W6PL74-F1
#
_entry.id   AF-A0A9W6PL74-F1
#
_cell.length_a   1.000
_cell.length_b   1.000
_cell.length_c   1.000
_cell.angle_alpha   90.00
_cell.angle_beta   90.00
_cell.angle_gamma   90.00
#
_symmetry.space_group_name_H-M   'P 1'
#
loop_
_entity.id
_entity.type
_entity.pdbx_description
1 polymer ?
#
loop_
_entity_poly.entity_id
_entity_poly.type
_entity_poly.pdbx_seq_one_letter_code
_entity_poly.pdbx_strand_id
1 'polypeptide(L)'
;MLAAVVGAAVGLCAGVPLRAAATRYAVPPGEPRRSCLPTPYGRCPRHGERRVGPPPLSVEAVAAVLGAVLGAWAPGRWLPLLVWLALFGTVLGFVDAAVKRLPDALTLPLFLGTAVLVPLTDRDPAVWLRCALAAGGLGLLFLLMALLAPLGLGDAKLAPSLGAVLGLAGWRAVYGGLFYMWLVAGLWAVTLLVLRRAGRRSELAFGPAMLLGTLAALLAAAHR
;
A
#
# COMPACT_ATOMS: atom_id res chain seq x y z
N MET A 1 6.30 8.73 -22.55
CA MET A 1 5.59 9.98 -22.16
C MET A 1 4.07 9.82 -22.22
N LEU A 2 3.47 9.41 -23.36
CA LEU A 2 2.02 9.19 -23.48
C LEU A 2 1.44 8.21 -22.44
N ALA A 3 2.06 7.04 -22.26
CA ALA A 3 1.59 6.02 -21.30
C ALA A 3 1.60 6.52 -19.83
N ALA A 4 2.57 7.36 -19.46
CA ALA A 4 2.61 7.99 -18.15
C ALA A 4 1.45 8.99 -17.95
N VAL A 5 1.14 9.80 -18.97
CA VAL A 5 0.01 10.74 -18.93
C VAL A 5 -1.32 10.00 -18.84
N VAL A 6 -1.51 8.95 -19.64
CA VAL A 6 -2.69 8.10 -19.59
C VAL A 6 -2.82 7.44 -18.21
N GLY A 7 -1.73 6.88 -17.70
CA GLY A 7 -1.69 6.29 -16.36
C GLY A 7 -2.06 7.30 -15.27
N ALA A 8 -1.56 8.54 -15.36
CA ALA A 8 -1.89 9.60 -14.40
C ALA A 8 -3.38 9.97 -14.44
N ALA A 9 -3.96 10.10 -15.63
CA ALA A 9 -5.37 10.40 -15.81
C ALA A 9 -6.26 9.27 -15.26
N VAL A 10 -5.93 8.01 -15.56
CA VAL A 10 -6.63 6.84 -15.02
C VAL A 10 -6.52 6.79 -13.49
N GLY A 11 -5.33 7.03 -12.95
CA GLY A 11 -5.09 7.10 -11.51
C GLY A 11 -5.90 8.19 -10.83
N LEU A 12 -5.96 9.39 -11.43
CA LEU A 12 -6.76 10.50 -10.92
C LEU A 12 -8.25 10.14 -10.84
N CYS A 13 -8.78 9.53 -11.90
CA CYS A 13 -10.17 9.04 -11.94
C CYS A 13 -10.43 7.94 -10.91
N ALA A 14 -9.50 6.99 -10.77
CA ALA A 14 -9.58 5.92 -9.76
C ALA A 14 -9.49 6.47 -8.33
N GLY A 15 -8.85 7.63 -8.12
CA GLY A 15 -8.75 8.29 -6.82
C GLY A 15 -10.09 8.55 -6.14
N VAL A 16 -11.15 8.83 -6.91
CA VAL A 16 -12.49 9.15 -6.39
C VAL A 16 -13.11 7.95 -5.64
N PRO A 17 -13.27 6.75 -6.25
CA PRO A 17 -13.76 5.58 -5.51
C PRO A 17 -12.77 5.13 -4.42
N LEU A 18 -11.46 5.30 -4.60
CA LEU A 18 -10.46 4.98 -3.58
C LEU A 18 -10.61 5.85 -2.33
N ARG A 19 -10.91 7.15 -2.47
CA ARG A 19 -11.21 8.06 -1.35
C ARG A 19 -12.45 7.60 -0.60
N ALA A 20 -13.50 7.22 -1.31
CA ALA A 20 -14.73 6.71 -0.70
C ALA A 20 -14.44 5.43 0.10
N ALA A 21 -13.65 4.51 -0.45
CA ALA A 21 -13.19 3.31 0.25
C ALA A 21 -12.36 3.66 1.50
N ALA A 22 -11.34 4.52 1.38
CA ALA A 22 -10.50 4.92 2.51
C ALA A 22 -11.34 5.53 3.64
N THR A 23 -12.32 6.36 3.29
CA THR A 23 -13.23 6.99 4.26
C THR A 23 -14.17 5.99 4.92
N ARG A 24 -14.68 5.01 4.16
CA ARG A 24 -15.53 3.93 4.68
C ARG A 24 -14.81 3.04 5.68
N TYR A 25 -13.51 2.80 5.44
CA TYR A 25 -12.70 1.86 6.21
C TYR A 25 -11.82 2.51 7.29
N ALA A 26 -11.67 3.84 7.34
CA ALA A 26 -10.94 4.58 8.38
C ALA A 26 -11.84 4.92 9.59
N VAL A 27 -12.20 3.91 10.40
CA VAL A 27 -13.17 4.07 11.52
C VAL A 27 -12.80 3.21 12.74
N PRO A 28 -12.50 3.71 13.95
CA PRO A 28 -11.95 2.93 15.08
C PRO A 28 -12.51 1.50 15.33
N PRO A 29 -11.75 0.60 15.99
CA PRO A 29 -12.22 -0.76 16.27
C PRO A 29 -13.57 -0.76 17.01
N GLY A 30 -14.49 -1.63 16.58
CA GLY A 30 -15.83 -1.74 17.17
C GLY A 30 -16.87 -0.74 16.63
N GLU A 31 -16.45 0.27 15.86
CA GLU A 31 -17.39 1.20 15.22
C GLU A 31 -17.88 0.68 13.86
N PRO A 32 -19.15 0.98 13.48
CA PRO A 32 -19.67 0.61 12.18
C PRO A 32 -18.97 1.39 11.06
N ARG A 33 -18.84 0.75 9.89
CA ARG A 33 -18.24 1.39 8.70
C ARG A 33 -18.99 2.67 8.35
N ARG A 34 -18.25 3.73 8.00
CA ARG A 34 -18.85 5.00 7.57
C ARG A 34 -19.61 4.80 6.26
N SER A 35 -20.83 5.32 6.20
CA SER A 35 -21.69 5.32 5.01
C SER A 35 -21.53 6.59 4.14
N CYS A 36 -20.48 7.37 4.40
CA CYS A 36 -20.21 8.62 3.69
C CYS A 36 -19.66 8.36 2.29
N LEU A 37 -20.20 9.05 1.28
CA LEU A 37 -19.52 9.29 0.00
C LEU A 37 -18.91 10.70 0.03
N PRO A 38 -17.61 10.84 0.32
CA PRO A 38 -16.94 12.13 0.25
C PRO A 38 -16.66 12.55 -1.19
N THR A 39 -16.77 13.84 -1.48
CA THR A 39 -16.27 14.44 -2.72
C THR A 39 -14.73 14.49 -2.72
N PRO A 40 -14.08 14.75 -3.86
CA PRO A 40 -12.61 14.96 -3.92
C PRO A 40 -12.10 16.07 -2.99
N TYR A 41 -12.97 17.02 -2.62
CA TYR A 41 -12.71 18.08 -1.66
C TYR A 41 -12.88 17.66 -0.19
N GLY A 42 -13.16 16.37 0.07
CA GLY A 42 -13.34 15.82 1.42
C GLY A 42 -14.63 16.23 2.09
N ARG A 43 -15.66 16.65 1.35
CA ARG A 43 -16.98 17.03 1.89
C ARG A 43 -17.98 15.91 1.68
N CYS A 44 -18.91 15.70 2.61
CA CYS A 44 -19.96 14.70 2.46
C CYS A 44 -21.34 15.38 2.37
N PRO A 45 -22.08 15.26 1.25
CA PRO A 45 -23.40 15.88 1.10
C PRO A 45 -24.40 15.49 2.20
N ARG A 46 -24.27 14.28 2.77
CA ARG A 46 -25.18 13.75 3.80
C ARG A 46 -24.93 14.27 5.22
N HIS A 47 -23.73 14.75 5.54
CA HIS A 47 -23.34 15.13 6.91
C HIS A 47 -22.91 16.61 7.04
N GLY A 48 -23.29 17.43 6.05
CA GLY A 48 -22.89 18.85 5.94
C GLY A 48 -21.46 19.06 5.46
N GLU A 49 -20.98 20.31 5.42
CA GLU A 49 -19.64 20.69 4.94
C GLU A 49 -18.47 20.24 5.85
N ARG A 50 -18.72 19.39 6.86
CA ARG A 50 -17.66 18.85 7.70
C ARG A 50 -16.70 18.02 6.85
N ARG A 51 -15.40 18.21 7.06
CA ARG A 51 -14.38 17.40 6.37
C ARG A 51 -14.48 15.96 6.85
N VAL A 52 -14.65 15.03 5.91
CA VAL A 52 -14.74 13.59 6.16
C VAL A 52 -13.67 12.88 5.35
N GLY A 53 -12.85 12.09 6.03
CA GLY A 53 -11.83 11.25 5.40
C GLY A 53 -10.49 11.98 5.19
N PRO A 54 -9.66 11.49 4.26
CA PRO A 54 -8.34 12.05 3.97
C PRO A 54 -8.38 13.51 3.49
N PRO A 55 -7.27 14.26 3.62
CA PRO A 55 -7.17 15.63 3.11
C PRO A 55 -7.65 15.77 1.65
N PRO A 56 -8.18 16.94 1.25
CA PRO A 56 -8.64 17.18 -0.12
C PRO A 56 -7.57 16.82 -1.15
N LEU A 57 -7.97 16.15 -2.23
CA LEU A 57 -7.14 15.72 -3.36
C LEU A 57 -5.94 14.80 -3.04
N SER A 58 -5.70 14.40 -1.79
CA SER A 58 -4.51 13.60 -1.45
C SER A 58 -4.54 12.19 -2.03
N VAL A 59 -5.70 11.51 -1.96
CA VAL A 59 -5.87 10.16 -2.50
C VAL A 59 -5.78 10.18 -4.02
N GLU A 60 -6.40 11.17 -4.65
CA GLU A 60 -6.40 11.39 -6.09
C GLU A 60 -4.99 11.70 -6.61
N ALA A 61 -4.24 12.54 -5.90
CA ALA A 61 -2.85 12.85 -6.24
C ALA A 61 -1.95 11.62 -6.13
N VAL A 62 -2.06 10.85 -5.03
CA VAL A 62 -1.29 9.60 -4.85
C VAL A 62 -1.64 8.60 -5.95
N ALA A 63 -2.92 8.39 -6.24
CA ALA A 63 -3.37 7.48 -7.29
C ALA A 63 -2.90 7.93 -8.68
N ALA A 64 -2.91 9.24 -8.97
CA ALA A 64 -2.39 9.80 -10.21
C ALA A 64 -0.87 9.60 -10.34
N VAL A 65 -0.10 9.84 -9.28
CA VAL A 65 1.36 9.60 -9.27
C VAL A 65 1.66 8.13 -9.48
N LEU A 66 0.98 7.23 -8.76
CA LEU A 66 1.14 5.78 -8.94
C LEU A 66 0.76 5.36 -10.37
N GLY A 67 -0.35 5.87 -10.90
CA GLY A 67 -0.76 5.63 -12.28
C GLY A 67 0.28 6.10 -13.29
N ALA A 68 0.88 7.27 -13.09
CA ALA A 68 1.94 7.80 -13.95
C ALA A 68 3.21 6.93 -13.89
N VAL A 69 3.62 6.53 -12.69
CA VAL A 69 4.78 5.65 -12.48
C VAL A 69 4.55 4.30 -13.16
N LEU A 70 3.40 3.66 -12.93
CA LEU A 70 3.07 2.39 -13.57
C LEU A 70 2.99 2.52 -15.10
N GLY A 71 2.37 3.59 -15.62
CA GLY A 71 2.31 3.84 -17.06
C GLY A 71 3.67 4.13 -17.69
N ALA A 72 4.62 4.68 -16.94
CA ALA A 72 5.98 4.98 -17.43
C ALA A 72 6.91 3.77 -17.39
N TRP A 73 6.76 2.89 -16.39
CA TRP A 73 7.79 1.92 -16.02
C TRP A 73 7.32 0.46 -16.03
N ALA A 74 6.04 0.18 -15.76
CA ALA A 74 5.60 -1.19 -15.50
C ALA A 74 5.69 -2.07 -16.77
N PRO A 75 6.32 -3.26 -16.68
CA PRO A 75 6.23 -4.25 -17.74
C PRO A 75 4.75 -4.62 -17.99
N GLY A 76 4.33 -4.69 -19.25
CA GLY A 76 2.91 -4.91 -19.61
C GLY A 76 2.30 -6.14 -18.93
N ARG A 77 3.05 -7.24 -18.82
CA ARG A 77 2.60 -8.47 -18.14
C ARG A 77 2.44 -8.32 -16.62
N TRP A 78 3.13 -7.36 -15.99
CA TRP A 78 3.05 -7.07 -14.55
C TRP A 78 1.96 -6.05 -14.22
N LEU A 79 1.47 -5.34 -15.24
CA LEU A 79 0.54 -4.24 -15.06
C LEU A 79 -0.73 -4.64 -14.27
N PRO A 80 -1.39 -5.79 -14.51
CA PRO A 80 -2.56 -6.18 -13.74
C PRO A 80 -2.26 -6.35 -12.24
N LEU A 81 -1.13 -7.01 -11.92
CA LEU A 81 -0.67 -7.23 -10.55
C LEU A 81 -0.32 -5.91 -9.84
N LEU A 82 0.41 -5.02 -10.53
CA LEU A 82 0.83 -3.75 -9.96
C LEU A 82 -0.33 -2.77 -9.81
N VAL A 83 -1.29 -2.75 -10.74
CA VAL A 83 -2.53 -1.98 -10.59
C VAL A 83 -3.36 -2.52 -9.42
N TRP A 84 -3.51 -3.84 -9.29
CA TRP A 84 -4.18 -4.46 -8.14
C TRP A 84 -3.54 -4.02 -6.82
N LEU A 85 -2.22 -4.09 -6.73
CA LEU A 85 -1.47 -3.64 -5.56
C LEU A 85 -1.63 -2.14 -5.31
N ALA A 86 -1.60 -1.31 -6.35
CA ALA A 86 -1.74 0.14 -6.22
C ALA A 86 -3.14 0.54 -5.72
N LEU A 87 -4.21 -0.11 -6.20
CA LEU A 87 -5.57 0.16 -5.77
C LEU A 87 -5.77 -0.15 -4.29
N PHE A 88 -5.46 -1.38 -3.86
CA PHE A 88 -5.62 -1.77 -2.46
C PHE A 88 -4.60 -1.09 -1.55
N GLY A 89 -3.34 -1.00 -1.99
CA GLY A 89 -2.26 -0.35 -1.27
C GLY A 89 -2.56 1.11 -0.98
N THR A 90 -3.11 1.86 -1.94
CA THR A 90 -3.52 3.26 -1.71
C THR A 90 -4.55 3.34 -0.58
N VAL A 91 -5.63 2.56 -0.65
CA VAL A 91 -6.67 2.58 0.40
C VAL A 91 -6.09 2.16 1.75
N LEU A 92 -5.33 1.06 1.79
CA LEU A 92 -4.72 0.54 3.01
C LEU A 92 -3.75 1.54 3.63
N GLY A 93 -2.92 2.21 2.84
CA GLY A 93 -1.99 3.23 3.32
C GLY A 93 -2.70 4.42 3.96
N PHE A 94 -3.79 4.92 3.35
CA PHE A 94 -4.58 5.99 3.94
C PHE A 94 -5.35 5.57 5.20
N VAL A 95 -5.89 4.34 5.21
CA VAL A 95 -6.57 3.80 6.39
C VAL A 95 -5.57 3.60 7.53
N ASP A 96 -4.39 3.05 7.25
CA ASP A 96 -3.34 2.87 8.24
C ASP A 96 -2.83 4.20 8.79
N ALA A 97 -2.59 5.20 7.94
CA ALA A 97 -2.20 6.54 8.38
C ALA A 97 -3.25 7.22 9.27
N ALA A 98 -4.55 6.89 9.09
CA ALA A 98 -5.64 7.50 9.84
C ALA A 98 -5.96 6.78 11.16
N VAL A 99 -5.95 5.44 11.17
CA VAL A 99 -6.42 4.62 12.29
C VAL A 99 -5.46 3.49 12.69
N LYS A 100 -4.25 3.45 12.13
CA LYS A 100 -3.16 2.48 12.44
C LYS A 100 -3.60 1.03 12.40
N ARG A 101 -4.37 0.68 11.38
CA ARG A 101 -4.89 -0.66 11.19
C ARG A 101 -5.16 -0.98 9.74
N LEU A 102 -5.08 -2.26 9.41
CA LEU A 102 -5.40 -2.77 8.08
C LEU A 102 -6.60 -3.72 8.18
N PRO A 103 -7.76 -3.38 7.59
CA PRO A 103 -8.96 -4.20 7.68
C PRO A 103 -8.89 -5.44 6.78
N ASP A 104 -9.37 -6.56 7.31
CA ASP A 104 -9.36 -7.87 6.63
C ASP A 104 -10.17 -7.88 5.34
N ALA A 105 -11.22 -7.07 5.30
CA ALA A 105 -12.02 -6.86 4.09
C ALA A 105 -11.21 -6.28 2.90
N LEU A 106 -10.00 -5.75 3.13
CA LEU A 106 -9.10 -5.25 2.09
C LEU A 106 -7.84 -6.10 1.96
N THR A 107 -7.25 -6.55 3.08
CA THR A 107 -6.02 -7.36 3.04
C THR A 107 -6.25 -8.76 2.51
N LEU A 108 -7.41 -9.39 2.80
CA LEU A 108 -7.72 -10.73 2.29
C LEU A 108 -7.92 -10.73 0.76
N PRO A 109 -8.75 -9.85 0.16
CA PRO A 109 -8.81 -9.75 -1.29
C PRO A 109 -7.47 -9.40 -1.91
N LEU A 110 -6.68 -8.51 -1.30
CA LEU A 110 -5.35 -8.19 -1.78
C LEU A 110 -4.47 -9.43 -1.85
N PHE A 111 -4.44 -10.23 -0.78
CA PHE A 111 -3.68 -11.48 -0.70
C PHE A 111 -4.13 -12.50 -1.75
N LEU A 112 -5.43 -12.80 -1.81
CA LEU A 112 -5.99 -13.77 -2.77
C LEU A 112 -5.76 -13.32 -4.21
N GLY A 113 -6.02 -12.05 -4.52
CA GLY A 113 -5.77 -11.49 -5.85
C GLY A 113 -4.29 -11.54 -6.22
N THR A 114 -3.39 -11.25 -5.27
CA THR A 114 -1.94 -11.38 -5.51
C THR A 114 -1.55 -12.83 -5.79
N ALA A 115 -2.06 -13.79 -5.02
CA ALA A 115 -1.79 -15.21 -5.21
C ALA A 115 -2.26 -15.73 -6.57
N VAL A 116 -3.37 -15.19 -7.11
CA VAL A 116 -3.87 -15.51 -8.45
C VAL A 116 -3.12 -14.77 -9.56
N LEU A 117 -2.76 -13.51 -9.36
CA LEU A 117 -2.12 -12.69 -10.40
C LEU A 117 -0.64 -13.00 -10.61
N VAL A 118 0.09 -13.47 -9.58
CA VAL A 118 1.49 -13.89 -9.70
C VAL A 118 1.70 -14.97 -10.78
N PRO A 119 0.99 -16.12 -10.77
CA PRO A 119 1.16 -17.16 -11.79
C PRO A 119 0.65 -16.77 -13.18
N LEU A 120 -0.17 -15.72 -13.27
CA LEU A 120 -0.57 -15.13 -14.56
C LEU A 120 0.51 -14.21 -15.13
N THR A 121 1.40 -13.71 -14.27
CA THR A 121 2.46 -12.77 -14.65
C THR A 121 3.71 -13.48 -15.18
N ASP A 122 4.05 -14.62 -14.57
CA ASP A 122 5.14 -15.49 -14.96
C ASP A 122 4.69 -16.95 -14.78
N ARG A 123 5.04 -17.83 -15.72
CA ARG A 123 4.62 -19.24 -15.69
C ARG A 123 5.71 -20.20 -15.22
N ASP A 124 6.88 -19.68 -14.86
CA ASP A 124 7.97 -20.49 -14.32
C ASP A 124 7.66 -20.93 -12.87
N PRO A 125 7.57 -22.24 -12.58
CA PRO A 125 7.38 -22.75 -11.22
C PRO A 125 8.46 -22.31 -10.24
N ALA A 126 9.70 -22.08 -10.70
CA ALA A 126 10.78 -21.59 -9.84
C ALA A 126 10.50 -20.16 -9.35
N VAL A 127 9.89 -19.32 -10.21
CA VAL A 127 9.44 -17.98 -9.83
C VAL A 127 8.31 -18.06 -8.82
N TRP A 128 7.36 -18.98 -8.99
CA TRP A 128 6.27 -19.16 -8.02
C TRP A 128 6.77 -19.57 -6.65
N LEU A 129 7.72 -20.52 -6.59
CA LEU A 129 8.34 -20.93 -5.35
C LEU A 129 9.06 -19.75 -4.68
N ARG A 130 9.80 -18.94 -5.45
CA ARG A 130 10.46 -17.74 -4.93
C ARG A 130 9.45 -16.73 -4.39
N CYS A 131 8.36 -16.47 -5.10
CA CYS A 131 7.28 -15.60 -4.63
C CYS A 131 6.64 -16.12 -3.34
N ALA A 132 6.38 -17.42 -3.25
CA ALA A 132 5.81 -18.06 -2.06
C ALA A 132 6.76 -17.99 -0.86
N LEU A 133 8.06 -18.25 -1.08
CA LEU A 133 9.09 -18.13 -0.04
C LEU A 133 9.26 -16.68 0.42
N ALA A 134 9.26 -15.72 -0.50
CA ALA A 134 9.34 -14.30 -0.16
C ALA A 134 8.10 -13.83 0.59
N ALA A 135 6.90 -14.26 0.17
CA ALA A 135 5.64 -13.98 0.86
C ALA A 135 5.62 -14.58 2.27
N GLY A 136 5.99 -15.85 2.41
CA GLY A 136 6.06 -16.54 3.70
C GLY A 136 7.12 -15.93 4.62
N GLY A 137 8.30 -15.62 4.09
CA GLY A 137 9.40 -15.01 4.84
C GLY A 137 9.06 -13.61 5.35
N LEU A 138 8.54 -12.72 4.49
CA LEU A 138 8.10 -11.39 4.92
C LEU A 138 6.90 -11.47 5.86
N GLY A 139 5.92 -12.33 5.56
CA GLY A 139 4.77 -12.59 6.42
C GLY A 139 5.18 -13.02 7.83
N LEU A 140 6.06 -14.02 7.93
CA LEU A 140 6.57 -14.53 9.20
C LEU A 140 7.38 -13.46 9.94
N LEU A 141 8.25 -12.72 9.24
CA LEU A 141 9.03 -11.65 9.85
C LEU A 141 8.13 -10.60 10.51
N PHE A 142 7.14 -10.08 9.78
CA PHE A 142 6.23 -9.07 10.31
C PHE A 142 5.29 -9.63 11.36
N LEU A 143 4.90 -10.90 11.27
CA LEU A 143 4.13 -11.58 12.31
C LEU A 143 4.93 -11.69 13.62
N LEU A 144 6.18 -12.15 13.55
CA LEU A 144 7.06 -12.20 14.72
C LEU A 144 7.27 -10.82 15.32
N MET A 145 7.43 -9.80 14.48
CA MET A 145 7.55 -8.42 14.93
C MET A 145 6.28 -7.92 15.64
N ALA A 146 5.09 -8.25 15.13
CA ALA A 146 3.82 -7.91 15.76
C ALA A 146 3.57 -8.68 17.08
N LEU A 147 4.20 -9.85 17.26
CA LEU A 147 4.12 -10.63 18.51
C LEU A 147 5.14 -10.18 19.56
N LEU A 148 6.32 -9.73 19.14
CA LEU A 148 7.46 -9.41 20.02
C LEU A 148 7.59 -7.91 20.31
N ALA A 149 6.97 -7.06 19.50
CA ALA A 149 7.02 -5.60 19.60
C ALA A 149 5.61 -5.02 19.43
N PRO A 150 5.37 -3.74 19.84
CA PRO A 150 4.08 -3.08 19.70
C PRO A 150 3.80 -2.67 18.24
N LEU A 151 3.86 -3.64 17.33
CA LEU A 151 3.53 -3.51 15.93
C LEU A 151 2.15 -4.11 15.67
N GLY A 152 1.38 -3.46 14.79
CA GLY A 152 0.03 -3.90 14.48
C GLY A 152 0.03 -5.21 13.71
N LEU A 153 -0.84 -6.15 14.09
CA LEU A 153 -1.11 -7.37 13.31
C LEU A 153 -1.58 -7.09 11.87
N GLY A 154 -2.00 -5.86 11.57
CA GLY A 154 -2.37 -5.43 10.22
C GLY A 154 -1.20 -5.51 9.24
N ASP A 155 -0.01 -5.09 9.64
CA ASP A 155 1.18 -5.07 8.77
C ASP A 155 1.63 -6.49 8.38
N ALA A 156 1.47 -7.44 9.30
CA ALA A 156 1.71 -8.86 9.04
C ALA A 156 0.76 -9.45 7.97
N LYS A 157 -0.42 -8.86 7.76
CA LYS A 157 -1.35 -9.29 6.69
C LYS A 157 -1.01 -8.69 5.33
N LEU A 158 -0.38 -7.51 5.31
CA LEU A 158 0.07 -6.85 4.09
C LEU A 158 1.40 -7.45 3.59
N ALA A 159 2.30 -7.82 4.51
CA ALA A 159 3.64 -8.30 4.19
C ALA A 159 3.69 -9.46 3.18
N PRO A 160 2.82 -10.50 3.24
CA PRO A 160 2.84 -11.60 2.27
C PRO A 160 2.57 -11.14 0.84
N SER A 161 1.62 -10.23 0.62
CA SER A 161 1.31 -9.69 -0.71
C SER A 161 2.50 -8.91 -1.27
N LEU A 162 3.14 -8.08 -0.45
CA LEU A 162 4.33 -7.34 -0.85
C LEU A 162 5.52 -8.27 -1.12
N GLY A 163 5.72 -9.28 -0.27
CA GLY A 163 6.75 -10.30 -0.44
C GLY A 163 6.58 -11.08 -1.74
N ALA A 164 5.36 -11.48 -2.10
CA ALA A 164 5.07 -12.14 -3.37
C ALA A 164 5.45 -11.26 -4.58
N VAL A 165 5.06 -9.98 -4.56
CA VAL A 165 5.37 -9.04 -5.64
C VAL A 165 6.87 -8.76 -5.75
N LEU A 166 7.58 -8.62 -4.63
CA LEU A 166 9.04 -8.48 -4.62
C LEU A 166 9.73 -9.76 -5.08
N GLY A 167 9.22 -10.93 -4.68
CA GLY A 167 9.71 -12.23 -5.13
C GLY A 167 9.60 -12.41 -6.64
N LEU A 168 8.61 -11.78 -7.28
CA LEU A 168 8.49 -11.78 -8.74
C LEU A 168 9.67 -11.04 -9.40
N ALA A 169 10.12 -9.94 -8.82
CA ALA A 169 11.33 -9.20 -9.22
C ALA A 169 12.65 -9.83 -8.76
N GLY A 170 12.56 -10.81 -7.87
CA GLY A 170 13.67 -11.64 -7.43
C GLY A 170 14.32 -11.20 -6.13
N TRP A 171 15.28 -12.01 -5.67
CA TRP A 171 15.83 -11.89 -4.32
C TRP A 171 16.43 -10.52 -4.01
N ARG A 172 17.05 -9.88 -5.01
CA ARG A 172 17.57 -8.52 -4.88
C ARG A 172 16.46 -7.51 -4.54
N ALA A 173 15.31 -7.64 -5.17
CA ALA A 173 14.14 -6.81 -4.87
C ALA A 173 13.56 -7.16 -3.50
N VAL A 174 13.58 -8.43 -3.07
CA VAL A 174 13.14 -8.82 -1.72
C VAL A 174 14.01 -8.16 -0.64
N TYR A 175 15.34 -8.30 -0.73
CA TYR A 175 16.26 -7.68 0.24
C TYR A 175 16.25 -6.16 0.16
N GLY A 176 16.23 -5.60 -1.06
CA GLY A 176 16.10 -4.17 -1.28
C GLY A 176 14.79 -3.62 -0.72
N GLY A 177 13.68 -4.34 -0.92
CA GLY A 177 12.37 -4.04 -0.37
C GLY A 177 12.41 -3.96 1.14
N LEU A 178 12.91 -5.00 1.80
CA LEU A 178 13.08 -4.99 3.25
C LEU A 178 13.87 -3.75 3.69
N PHE A 179 15.02 -3.50 3.08
CA PHE A 179 15.85 -2.33 3.39
C PHE A 179 15.09 -1.00 3.20
N TYR A 180 14.43 -0.80 2.06
CA TYR A 180 13.72 0.45 1.78
C TYR A 180 12.48 0.63 2.66
N MET A 181 11.78 -0.44 3.06
CA MET A 181 10.66 -0.36 4.01
C MET A 181 11.13 0.22 5.35
N TRP A 182 12.24 -0.30 5.88
CA TRP A 182 12.85 0.18 7.11
C TRP A 182 13.43 1.59 6.98
N LEU A 183 14.07 1.89 5.85
CA LEU A 183 14.62 3.21 5.58
C LEU A 183 13.52 4.27 5.56
N VAL A 184 12.42 4.03 4.82
CA VAL A 184 11.28 4.95 4.75
C VAL A 184 10.63 5.10 6.13
N ALA A 185 10.43 4.01 6.86
CA ALA A 185 9.87 4.06 8.21
C ALA A 185 10.76 4.87 9.19
N GLY A 186 12.09 4.68 9.13
CA GLY A 186 13.06 5.40 9.93
C GLY A 186 13.08 6.90 9.61
N LEU A 187 13.13 7.26 8.32
CA LEU A 187 13.07 8.66 7.89
C LEU A 187 11.76 9.33 8.31
N TRP A 188 10.65 8.62 8.21
CA TRP A 188 9.34 9.09 8.66
C TRP A 188 9.32 9.33 10.18
N ALA A 189 9.82 8.38 10.97
CA ALA A 189 9.92 8.50 12.43
C ALA A 189 10.78 9.70 12.85
N VAL A 190 11.95 9.88 12.22
CA VAL A 190 12.85 11.02 12.46
C VAL A 190 12.16 12.34 12.12
N THR A 191 11.48 12.41 10.97
CA THR A 191 10.75 13.61 10.55
C THR A 191 9.67 14.00 11.56
N LEU A 192 8.89 13.03 12.06
CA LEU A 192 7.86 13.28 13.07
C LEU A 192 8.46 13.73 14.41
N LEU A 193 9.62 13.20 14.79
CA LEU A 193 10.33 13.58 16.02
C LEU A 193 10.89 15.01 15.92
N VAL A 194 11.51 15.37 14.79
CA VAL A 194 12.05 16.72 14.53
C VAL A 194 10.92 17.75 14.50
N LEU A 195 9.80 17.43 13.86
CA LEU A 195 8.61 18.29 13.84
C LEU A 195 7.83 18.30 15.16
N ARG A 196 8.29 17.56 16.18
CA ARG A 196 7.63 17.39 17.49
C ARG A 196 6.16 16.95 17.38
N ARG A 197 5.83 16.21 16.32
CA ARG A 197 4.48 15.69 16.05
C ARG A 197 4.26 14.28 16.63
N ALA A 198 5.32 13.61 17.06
CA ALA A 198 5.26 12.31 17.73
C ALA A 198 6.26 12.26 18.88
N GLY A 199 5.90 11.56 19.96
CA GLY A 199 6.78 11.27 21.08
C GLY A 199 7.46 9.90 20.91
N ARG A 200 8.40 9.57 21.81
CA ARG A 200 9.14 8.28 21.81
C ARG A 200 8.24 7.04 21.97
N ARG A 201 6.99 7.20 22.43
CA ARG A 201 6.01 6.12 22.65
C ARG A 201 4.85 6.13 21.65
N SER A 202 4.91 6.98 20.62
CA SER A 202 3.84 7.07 19.63
C SER A 202 3.92 5.88 18.67
N GLU A 203 2.84 5.12 18.56
CA GLU A 203 2.69 4.10 17.53
C GLU A 203 2.76 4.74 16.14
N LEU A 204 3.53 4.16 15.22
CA LEU A 204 3.69 4.65 13.86
C LEU A 204 2.90 3.77 12.89
N ALA A 205 2.25 4.40 11.90
CA ALA A 205 1.62 3.72 10.78
C ALA A 205 2.72 3.18 9.86
N PHE A 206 2.89 1.85 9.80
CA PHE A 206 3.97 1.22 9.05
C PHE A 206 3.56 0.87 7.61
N GLY A 207 2.25 0.70 7.35
CA GLY A 207 1.71 0.35 6.04
C GLY A 207 2.16 1.27 4.90
N PRO A 208 2.12 2.61 5.02
CA PRO A 208 2.63 3.53 4.01
C PRO A 208 4.13 3.32 3.72
N ALA A 209 4.94 3.08 4.75
CA ALA A 209 6.37 2.82 4.59
C ALA A 209 6.61 1.48 3.89
N MET A 210 5.80 0.45 4.18
CA MET A 210 5.88 -0.84 3.50
C MET A 210 5.61 -0.72 2.00
N LEU A 211 4.55 0.02 1.63
CA LEU A 211 4.15 0.24 0.25
C LEU A 211 5.19 1.06 -0.52
N LEU A 212 5.66 2.17 0.06
CA LEU A 212 6.69 3.01 -0.55
C LEU A 212 8.02 2.27 -0.69
N GLY A 213 8.42 1.50 0.32
CA GLY A 213 9.64 0.69 0.27
C GLY A 213 9.56 -0.41 -0.81
N THR A 214 8.40 -1.04 -0.96
CA THR A 214 8.14 -2.00 -2.04
C THR A 214 8.28 -1.35 -3.41
N LEU A 215 7.63 -0.19 -3.61
CA LEU A 215 7.71 0.54 -4.87
C LEU A 215 9.15 0.95 -5.20
N ALA A 216 9.89 1.48 -4.22
CA ALA A 216 11.29 1.87 -4.39
C ALA A 216 12.17 0.68 -4.79
N ALA A 217 11.98 -0.49 -4.18
CA ALA A 217 12.72 -1.69 -4.52
C ALA A 217 12.43 -2.19 -5.93
N LEU A 218 11.17 -2.17 -6.35
CA LEU A 218 10.76 -2.56 -7.69
C LEU A 218 11.40 -1.64 -8.74
N LEU A 219 11.32 -0.33 -8.54
CA LEU A 219 11.95 0.65 -9.44
C LEU A 219 13.47 0.45 -9.51
N ALA A 220 14.13 0.25 -8.36
CA ALA A 220 15.57 0.02 -8.31
C ALA A 220 16.00 -1.31 -8.98
N ALA A 221 15.15 -2.34 -8.95
CA ALA A 221 15.44 -3.64 -9.52
C ALA A 221 15.40 -3.65 -11.06
N ALA A 222 14.61 -2.76 -11.68
CA ALA A 222 14.40 -2.74 -13.13
C ALA A 222 15.40 -1.90 -13.93
N HIS A 223 16.33 -1.19 -13.29
CA HIS A 223 17.40 -0.46 -13.97
C HIS A 223 18.63 -1.36 -14.30
N ARG A 224 18.43 -2.67 -14.48
CA ARG A 224 19.45 -3.66 -14.85
C ARG A 224 18.84 -4.75 -15.70
#